data_AF-A0A1Q6DNN8-F1
#
_entry.id   AF-A0A1Q6DNN8-F1
#
_cell.length_a   1.000
_cell.length_b   1.000
_cell.length_c   1.000
_cell.angle_alpha   90.00
_cell.angle_beta   90.00
_cell.angle_gamma   90.00
#
_symmetry.space_group_name_H-M   'P 1'
#
loop_
_entity.id
_entity.type
_entity.pdbx_description
1 polymer ?
#
loop_
_entity_poly.entity_id
_entity_poly.type
_entity_poly.pdbx_seq_one_letter_code
_entity_poly.pdbx_strand_id
1 'polypeptide(L)'
;MKLRITISKKIFLLFASFTLLTVVLAATVFTGLNGLRRTGREMRLVQDFKLQITELSSFQIGKKEELKSPDRARFETEFSRAGELLEQMQGREKDASPLSKKQISRVREHLTYYRRAFEELFEKYKQDLILQGKQEELIETFYGRVNGLPVEQGFALYKIIHSLPVVFENVSRQPDGVNIGALKTARRDVAGITTDPEIMKMYDSLVANIEALYLNVLGIRDREDFLSDTARQFFDFASKSVADLARENGKKQEKLRRSIIGICLAAIVLTLIFWWEVSRYFQAFLKRQKSAIEAIEKADYDYDLGPDIPHDELVPCNLN
;
A
#
# COMPACT_ATOMS: atom_id res chain seq x y z
N MET A 1 -41.43 40.80 33.80
CA MET A 1 -40.50 40.58 34.93
C MET A 1 -39.08 40.63 34.38
N LYS A 2 -38.39 41.77 34.49
CA LYS A 2 -37.01 41.94 33.98
C LYS A 2 -36.03 41.34 34.99
N LEU A 3 -35.27 40.31 34.59
CA LEU A 3 -34.26 39.69 35.44
C LEU A 3 -33.15 40.71 35.71
N ARG A 4 -33.00 41.17 36.97
CA ARG A 4 -31.89 42.06 37.38
C ARG A 4 -30.63 41.23 37.57
N ILE A 5 -29.61 41.47 36.76
CA ILE A 5 -28.33 40.78 36.82
C ILE A 5 -27.28 41.79 37.30
N THR A 6 -26.71 41.56 38.48
CA THR A 6 -25.67 42.41 39.09
C THR A 6 -24.43 42.52 38.20
N ILE A 7 -23.70 43.65 38.27
CA ILE A 7 -22.49 43.94 37.44
C ILE A 7 -21.47 42.79 37.52
N SER A 8 -21.23 42.25 38.72
CA SER A 8 -20.38 41.07 38.92
C SER A 8 -20.82 39.87 38.08
N LYS A 9 -22.14 39.62 37.95
CA LYS A 9 -22.68 38.55 37.10
C LYS A 9 -22.56 38.87 35.60
N LYS A 10 -22.66 40.15 35.18
CA LYS A 10 -22.46 40.56 33.77
C LYS A 10 -20.99 40.40 33.34
N ILE A 11 -20.06 40.87 34.17
CA ILE A 11 -18.62 40.71 33.96
C ILE A 11 -18.25 39.22 33.98
N PHE A 12 -18.76 38.47 34.96
CA PHE A 12 -18.57 37.03 35.03
C PHE A 12 -19.13 36.31 33.80
N LEU A 13 -20.32 36.68 33.30
CA LEU A 13 -20.89 36.12 32.06
C LEU A 13 -20.02 36.42 30.84
N LEU A 14 -19.45 37.62 30.74
CA LEU A 14 -18.51 37.98 29.68
C LEU A 14 -17.26 37.08 29.73
N PHE A 15 -16.59 36.99 30.88
CA PHE A 15 -15.43 36.12 31.04
C PHE A 15 -15.76 34.64 30.85
N ALA A 16 -16.90 34.16 31.35
CA ALA A 16 -17.36 32.79 31.18
C ALA A 16 -17.66 32.46 29.71
N SER A 17 -18.31 33.38 28.97
CA SER A 17 -18.56 33.23 27.55
C SER A 17 -17.27 33.21 26.72
N PHE A 18 -16.30 34.07 27.07
CA PHE A 18 -14.98 34.10 26.43
C PHE A 18 -14.19 32.82 26.71
N THR A 19 -14.25 32.33 27.95
CA THR A 19 -13.61 31.07 28.35
C THR A 19 -14.25 29.89 27.62
N LEU A 20 -15.59 29.84 27.54
CA LEU A 20 -16.32 28.80 26.81
C LEU A 20 -15.98 28.83 25.32
N LEU A 21 -15.96 30.02 24.69
CA LEU A 21 -15.54 30.20 23.30
C LEU A 21 -14.12 29.67 23.08
N THR A 22 -13.20 30.01 23.98
CA THR A 22 -11.80 29.58 23.92
C THR A 22 -11.69 28.05 24.05
N VAL A 23 -12.45 27.43 24.95
CA VAL A 23 -12.49 25.96 25.11
C VAL A 23 -13.05 25.29 23.85
N VAL A 24 -14.12 25.81 23.26
CA VAL A 24 -14.69 25.28 22.01
C VAL A 24 -13.69 25.39 20.85
N LEU A 25 -12.98 26.51 20.75
CA LEU A 25 -11.89 26.69 19.78
C LEU A 25 -10.77 25.69 19.98
N ALA A 26 -10.28 25.57 21.22
CA ALA A 26 -9.20 24.66 21.57
C ALA A 26 -9.59 23.22 21.25
N ALA A 27 -10.82 22.80 21.60
CA ALA A 27 -11.35 21.48 21.28
C ALA A 27 -11.46 21.26 19.77
N THR A 28 -11.91 22.26 19.00
CA THR A 28 -12.01 22.16 17.54
C THR A 28 -10.64 22.05 16.90
N VAL A 29 -9.69 22.90 17.27
CA VAL A 29 -8.31 22.87 16.75
C VAL A 29 -7.65 21.55 17.12
N PHE A 30 -7.83 21.07 18.35
CA PHE A 30 -7.31 19.78 18.79
C PHE A 30 -7.88 18.61 17.97
N THR A 31 -9.19 18.55 17.80
CA THR A 31 -9.84 17.51 16.97
C THR A 31 -9.40 17.61 15.51
N GLY A 32 -9.28 18.83 14.97
CA GLY A 32 -8.81 19.09 13.61
C GLY A 32 -7.36 18.65 13.38
N LEU A 33 -6.45 19.00 14.28
CA LEU A 33 -5.04 18.59 14.22
C LEU A 33 -4.88 17.08 14.35
N ASN A 34 -5.65 16.44 15.25
CA ASN A 34 -5.64 14.98 15.38
C ASN A 34 -6.18 14.30 14.10
N GLY A 35 -7.23 14.85 13.49
CA GLY A 35 -7.75 14.40 12.19
C GLY A 35 -6.73 14.54 11.06
N LEU A 36 -6.00 15.66 11.00
CA LEU A 36 -4.92 15.87 10.02
C LEU A 36 -3.75 14.90 10.23
N ARG A 37 -3.31 14.70 11.48
CA ARG A 37 -2.24 13.73 11.81
C ARG A 37 -2.64 12.30 11.45
N ARG A 38 -3.91 11.94 11.63
CA ARG A 38 -4.43 10.64 11.23
C ARG A 38 -4.39 10.47 9.72
N THR A 39 -4.97 11.43 8.98
CA THR A 39 -5.02 11.40 7.51
C THR A 39 -3.61 11.39 6.89
N GLY A 40 -2.66 12.15 7.47
CA GLY A 40 -1.27 12.15 7.04
C GLY A 40 -0.58 10.79 7.23
N ARG A 41 -0.86 10.08 8.33
CA ARG A 41 -0.36 8.72 8.54
C ARG A 41 -0.97 7.71 7.58
N GLU A 42 -2.23 7.88 7.19
CA GLU A 42 -2.88 7.03 6.19
C GLU A 42 -2.30 7.29 4.79
N MET A 43 -2.05 8.55 4.44
CA MET A 43 -1.42 8.91 3.16
C MET A 43 -0.01 8.36 3.03
N ARG A 44 0.82 8.48 4.08
CA ARG A 44 2.18 7.91 4.09
C ARG A 44 2.15 6.41 3.85
N LEU A 45 1.23 5.72 4.50
CA LEU A 45 1.08 4.28 4.38
C LEU A 45 0.66 3.84 2.96
N VAL A 46 -0.24 4.59 2.31
CA VAL A 46 -0.61 4.39 0.90
C VAL A 46 0.59 4.64 -0.03
N GLN A 47 1.44 5.63 0.26
CA GLN A 47 2.66 5.89 -0.51
C GLN A 47 3.71 4.79 -0.32
N ASP A 48 3.93 4.34 0.91
CA ASP A 48 4.86 3.25 1.21
C ASP A 48 4.41 1.97 0.50
N PHE A 49 3.10 1.67 0.50
CA PHE A 49 2.56 0.54 -0.25
C PHE A 49 2.74 0.69 -1.78
N LYS A 50 2.59 1.91 -2.31
CA LYS A 50 2.86 2.19 -3.73
C LYS A 50 4.31 1.87 -4.11
N LEU A 51 5.26 2.32 -3.29
CA LEU A 51 6.68 2.06 -3.51
C LEU A 51 6.96 0.56 -3.46
N GLN A 52 6.40 -0.12 -2.47
CA GLN A 52 6.54 -1.56 -2.31
C GLN A 52 6.00 -2.35 -3.52
N ILE A 53 4.84 -1.95 -4.04
CA ILE A 53 4.26 -2.52 -5.25
C ILE A 53 5.16 -2.30 -6.47
N THR A 54 5.79 -1.12 -6.56
CA THR A 54 6.75 -0.80 -7.63
C THR A 54 8.01 -1.67 -7.51
N GLU A 55 8.53 -1.86 -6.30
CA GLU A 55 9.65 -2.76 -6.03
C GLU A 55 9.31 -4.21 -6.40
N LEU A 56 8.13 -4.70 -6.01
CA LEU A 56 7.64 -6.03 -6.42
C LEU A 56 7.53 -6.18 -7.94
N SER A 57 7.19 -5.11 -8.66
CA SER A 57 7.17 -5.10 -10.12
C SER A 57 8.56 -5.16 -10.75
N SER A 58 9.60 -4.71 -10.04
CA SER A 58 10.98 -4.79 -10.54
C SER A 58 11.54 -6.21 -10.52
N PHE A 59 10.92 -7.12 -9.76
CA PHE A 59 11.22 -8.56 -9.85
C PHE A 59 10.65 -9.21 -11.12
N GLN A 60 10.01 -8.43 -12.01
CA GLN A 60 9.55 -8.95 -13.30
C GLN A 60 10.68 -9.64 -14.06
N ILE A 61 10.39 -10.87 -14.44
CA ILE A 61 11.27 -11.87 -15.04
C ILE A 61 11.68 -11.38 -16.43
N GLY A 62 12.83 -10.73 -16.51
CA GLY A 62 13.33 -10.15 -17.76
C GLY A 62 14.85 -10.09 -17.90
N LYS A 63 15.62 -10.40 -16.85
CA LYS A 63 17.07 -10.53 -16.94
C LYS A 63 17.47 -12.01 -16.95
N LYS A 64 17.52 -12.54 -18.17
CA LYS A 64 17.74 -13.93 -18.59
C LYS A 64 18.96 -14.68 -18.00
N GLU A 65 19.81 -14.06 -17.19
CA GLU A 65 21.02 -14.70 -16.65
C GLU A 65 21.10 -14.73 -15.13
N GLU A 66 20.53 -13.74 -14.42
CA GLU A 66 20.53 -13.71 -12.94
C GLU A 66 19.38 -14.53 -12.32
N LEU A 67 18.37 -14.88 -13.11
CA LEU A 67 17.13 -15.54 -12.66
C LEU A 67 17.14 -17.07 -12.73
N LYS A 68 18.27 -17.72 -13.08
CA LYS A 68 18.38 -19.19 -12.92
C LYS A 68 18.17 -19.64 -11.46
N SER A 69 18.26 -18.71 -10.51
CA SER A 69 17.67 -18.85 -9.18
C SER A 69 17.00 -17.52 -8.79
N PRO A 70 15.65 -17.41 -8.84
CA PRO A 70 14.98 -16.26 -8.24
C PRO A 70 15.44 -16.12 -6.78
N ASP A 71 15.87 -14.93 -6.37
CA ASP A 71 16.20 -14.66 -4.96
C ASP A 71 14.92 -14.70 -4.13
N ARG A 72 14.51 -15.93 -3.78
CA ARG A 72 13.30 -16.23 -3.04
C ARG A 72 13.27 -15.49 -1.72
N ALA A 73 14.41 -15.36 -1.04
CA ALA A 73 14.50 -14.68 0.24
C ALA A 73 14.16 -13.20 0.08
N ARG A 74 14.73 -12.54 -0.94
CA ARG A 74 14.41 -11.15 -1.24
C ARG A 74 12.97 -10.96 -1.68
N PHE A 75 12.44 -11.81 -2.56
CA PHE A 75 11.02 -11.76 -2.95
C PHE A 75 10.08 -11.90 -1.75
N GLU A 76 10.30 -12.89 -0.89
CA GLU A 76 9.47 -13.13 0.30
C GLU A 76 9.55 -11.95 1.29
N THR A 77 10.71 -11.31 1.40
CA THR A 77 10.88 -10.10 2.22
C THR A 77 10.01 -8.96 1.71
N GLU A 78 10.10 -8.65 0.41
CA GLU A 78 9.31 -7.57 -0.21
C GLU A 78 7.82 -7.89 -0.25
N PHE A 79 7.47 -9.16 -0.44
CA PHE A 79 6.09 -9.63 -0.42
C PHE A 79 5.48 -9.50 0.98
N SER A 80 6.21 -9.95 2.01
CA SER A 80 5.77 -9.84 3.41
C SER A 80 5.56 -8.39 3.79
N ARG A 81 6.47 -7.50 3.37
CA ARG A 81 6.35 -6.06 3.60
C ARG A 81 5.13 -5.46 2.90
N ALA A 82 4.81 -5.87 1.67
CA ALA A 82 3.58 -5.47 1.00
C ALA A 82 2.33 -5.95 1.75
N GLY A 83 2.36 -7.20 2.24
CA GLY A 83 1.31 -7.79 3.06
C GLY A 83 1.09 -7.01 4.36
N GLU A 84 2.15 -6.71 5.10
CA GLU A 84 2.10 -5.92 6.35
C GLU A 84 1.52 -4.52 6.12
N LEU A 85 1.95 -3.84 5.06
CA LEU A 85 1.40 -2.53 4.70
C LEU A 85 -0.10 -2.62 4.38
N LEU A 86 -0.51 -3.67 3.67
CA LEU A 86 -1.91 -3.90 3.34
C LEU A 86 -2.75 -4.28 4.57
N GLU A 87 -2.22 -5.07 5.51
CA GLU A 87 -2.86 -5.32 6.81
C GLU A 87 -3.00 -4.02 7.62
N GLN A 88 -1.99 -3.16 7.61
CA GLN A 88 -2.08 -1.85 8.27
C GLN A 88 -3.10 -0.92 7.59
N MET A 89 -3.27 -1.00 6.26
CA MET A 89 -4.36 -0.33 5.53
C MET A 89 -5.71 -0.85 6.01
N GLN A 90 -5.84 -2.18 6.15
CA GLN A 90 -7.08 -2.83 6.58
C GLN A 90 -7.43 -2.57 8.04
N GLY A 91 -6.48 -2.62 8.97
CA GLY A 91 -6.70 -2.32 10.38
C GLY A 91 -7.23 -0.90 10.63
N ARG A 92 -7.09 -0.02 9.63
CA ARG A 92 -7.62 1.35 9.63
C ARG A 92 -8.95 1.51 8.87
N GLU A 93 -9.56 0.42 8.42
CA GLU A 93 -10.80 0.39 7.63
C GLU A 93 -12.03 0.94 8.34
N LYS A 94 -12.04 1.08 9.67
CA LYS A 94 -13.24 1.57 10.39
C LYS A 94 -13.77 2.88 9.81
N ASP A 95 -12.89 3.73 9.27
CA ASP A 95 -13.24 5.03 8.68
C ASP A 95 -12.98 5.11 7.16
N ALA A 96 -12.66 3.98 6.54
CA ALA A 96 -12.46 3.89 5.09
C ALA A 96 -13.80 3.82 4.35
N SER A 97 -13.86 4.40 3.15
CA SER A 97 -15.08 4.31 2.34
C SER A 97 -15.35 2.85 1.91
N PRO A 98 -16.61 2.46 1.65
CA PRO A 98 -16.92 1.12 1.11
C PRO A 98 -16.13 0.81 -0.16
N LEU A 99 -15.85 1.83 -0.98
CA LEU A 99 -15.04 1.72 -2.18
C LEU A 99 -13.58 1.41 -1.85
N SER A 100 -12.99 2.09 -0.86
CA SER A 100 -11.65 1.81 -0.36
C SER A 100 -11.51 0.37 0.15
N LYS A 101 -12.48 -0.11 0.94
CA LYS A 101 -12.48 -1.49 1.47
C LYS A 101 -12.47 -2.53 0.35
N LYS A 102 -13.34 -2.33 -0.64
CA LYS A 102 -13.42 -3.21 -1.81
C LYS A 102 -12.11 -3.20 -2.62
N GLN A 103 -11.48 -2.04 -2.78
CA GLN A 103 -10.19 -1.92 -3.47
C GLN A 103 -9.09 -2.65 -2.71
N ILE A 104 -8.96 -2.44 -1.40
CA ILE A 104 -7.95 -3.11 -0.56
C ILE A 104 -8.14 -4.63 -0.59
N SER A 105 -9.37 -5.12 -0.48
CA SER A 105 -9.68 -6.56 -0.56
C SER A 105 -9.27 -7.16 -1.90
N ARG A 106 -9.52 -6.48 -3.02
CA ARG A 106 -9.13 -6.96 -4.35
C ARG A 106 -7.62 -6.98 -4.53
N VAL A 107 -6.92 -5.94 -4.05
CA VAL A 107 -5.46 -5.88 -4.10
C VAL A 107 -4.86 -7.06 -3.32
N ARG A 108 -5.42 -7.41 -2.15
CA ARG A 108 -5.00 -8.59 -1.38
C ARG A 108 -5.12 -9.88 -2.21
N GLU A 109 -6.30 -10.11 -2.79
CA GLU A 109 -6.58 -11.32 -3.55
C GLU A 109 -5.60 -11.48 -4.72
N HIS A 110 -5.38 -10.41 -5.49
CA HIS A 110 -4.42 -10.43 -6.59
C HIS A 110 -2.97 -10.60 -6.12
N LEU A 111 -2.59 -10.01 -4.98
CA LEU A 111 -1.28 -10.19 -4.38
C LEU A 111 -1.04 -11.67 -4.01
N THR A 112 -2.06 -12.36 -3.48
CA THR A 112 -1.99 -13.81 -3.22
C THR A 112 -1.81 -14.63 -4.51
N TYR A 113 -2.53 -14.30 -5.58
CA TYR A 113 -2.34 -14.98 -6.87
C TYR A 113 -0.93 -14.78 -7.44
N TYR A 114 -0.40 -13.56 -7.31
CA TYR A 114 0.96 -13.24 -7.74
C TYR A 114 2.01 -14.06 -6.99
N ARG A 115 1.90 -14.17 -5.65
CA ARG A 115 2.78 -15.02 -4.83
C ARG A 115 2.76 -16.46 -5.29
N ARG A 116 1.57 -17.04 -5.46
CA ARG A 116 1.42 -18.44 -5.85
C ARG A 116 2.07 -18.71 -7.20
N ALA A 117 1.86 -17.83 -8.19
CA ALA A 117 2.49 -17.98 -9.49
C ALA A 117 4.02 -17.88 -9.42
N PHE A 118 4.56 -17.01 -8.56
CA PHE A 118 6.00 -16.92 -8.31
C PHE A 118 6.56 -18.18 -7.63
N GLU A 119 5.87 -18.72 -6.63
CA GLU A 119 6.24 -19.98 -5.96
C GLU A 119 6.23 -21.16 -6.94
N GLU A 120 5.19 -21.26 -7.78
CA GLU A 120 5.09 -22.28 -8.82
C GLU A 120 6.26 -22.17 -9.82
N LEU A 121 6.63 -20.95 -10.24
CA LEU A 121 7.79 -20.72 -11.10
C LEU A 121 9.11 -21.12 -10.41
N PHE A 122 9.29 -20.77 -9.14
CA PHE A 122 10.49 -21.13 -8.38
C PHE A 122 10.66 -22.65 -8.29
N GLU A 123 9.60 -23.39 -7.97
CA GLU A 123 9.64 -24.85 -7.94
C GLU A 123 9.93 -25.44 -9.33
N LYS A 124 9.45 -24.80 -10.40
CA LYS A 124 9.77 -25.20 -11.78
C LYS A 124 11.24 -25.02 -12.13
N TYR A 125 11.89 -23.93 -11.73
CA TYR A 125 13.35 -23.79 -11.91
C TYR A 125 14.15 -24.80 -11.10
N LYS A 126 13.71 -25.10 -9.87
CA LYS A 126 14.34 -26.16 -9.06
C LYS A 126 14.22 -27.53 -9.72
N GLN A 127 13.05 -27.84 -10.27
CA GLN A 127 12.82 -29.06 -11.05
C GLN A 127 13.71 -29.10 -12.31
N ASP A 128 13.89 -27.98 -12.99
CA ASP A 128 14.75 -27.87 -14.17
C ASP A 128 16.20 -28.27 -13.86
N LEU A 129 16.76 -27.74 -12.77
CA LEU A 129 18.11 -28.08 -12.31
C LEU A 129 18.26 -29.56 -11.96
N ILE A 130 17.26 -30.15 -11.28
CA ILE A 130 17.26 -31.57 -10.93
C ILE A 130 17.22 -32.44 -12.20
N LEU A 131 16.36 -32.08 -13.15
CA LEU A 131 16.21 -32.83 -14.40
C LEU A 131 17.44 -32.70 -15.31
N GLN A 132 18.10 -31.54 -15.33
CA GLN A 132 19.38 -31.33 -16.04
C GLN A 132 20.49 -32.18 -15.43
N GLY A 133 20.66 -32.17 -14.11
CA GLY A 133 21.65 -33.04 -13.45
C GLY A 133 21.40 -34.52 -13.70
N LYS A 134 20.14 -34.95 -13.67
CA LYS A 134 19.76 -36.33 -14.02
C LYS A 134 20.01 -36.66 -15.50
N GLN A 135 19.85 -35.69 -16.40
CA GLN A 135 20.15 -35.88 -17.82
C GLN A 135 21.64 -36.14 -18.04
N GLU A 136 22.50 -35.36 -17.38
CA GLU A 136 23.96 -35.52 -17.44
C GLU A 136 24.38 -36.90 -16.92
N GLU A 137 23.87 -37.32 -15.76
CA GLU A 137 24.13 -38.64 -15.17
C GLU A 137 23.70 -39.79 -16.10
N LEU A 138 22.52 -39.70 -16.70
CA LEU A 138 22.01 -40.71 -17.62
C LEU A 138 22.87 -40.79 -18.90
N ILE A 139 23.31 -39.66 -19.43
CA ILE A 139 24.19 -39.61 -20.62
C ILE A 139 25.56 -40.24 -20.29
N GLU A 140 26.16 -39.88 -19.15
CA GLU A 140 27.46 -40.42 -18.72
C GLU A 140 27.39 -41.94 -18.53
N THR A 141 26.34 -42.42 -17.83
CA THR A 141 26.10 -43.86 -17.62
C THR A 141 25.92 -44.60 -18.95
N PHE A 142 25.18 -43.99 -19.88
CA PHE A 142 24.96 -44.58 -21.21
C PHE A 142 26.28 -44.70 -21.99
N TYR A 143 27.10 -43.65 -22.02
CA TYR A 143 28.41 -43.69 -22.67
C TYR A 143 29.34 -44.74 -22.04
N GLY A 144 29.34 -44.86 -20.72
CA GLY A 144 30.09 -45.89 -20.01
C GLY A 144 29.71 -47.31 -20.47
N ARG A 145 28.41 -47.57 -20.68
CA ARG A 145 27.93 -48.86 -21.17
C ARG A 145 28.23 -49.10 -22.65
N VAL A 146 28.09 -48.07 -23.48
CA VAL A 146 28.37 -48.14 -24.93
C VAL A 146 29.83 -48.45 -25.21
N ASN A 147 30.76 -47.94 -24.40
CA ASN A 147 32.19 -48.23 -24.52
C ASN A 147 32.55 -49.70 -24.27
N GLY A 148 31.67 -50.48 -23.64
CA GLY A 148 31.84 -51.92 -23.43
C GLY A 148 31.33 -52.80 -24.57
N LEU A 149 30.73 -52.22 -25.61
CA LEU A 149 30.17 -52.96 -26.75
C LEU A 149 31.19 -53.17 -27.88
N PRO A 150 30.92 -54.10 -28.83
CA PRO A 150 31.67 -54.19 -30.08
C PRO A 150 31.71 -52.84 -30.82
N VAL A 151 32.86 -52.50 -31.41
CA VAL A 151 33.16 -51.17 -31.97
C VAL A 151 32.07 -50.65 -32.92
N GLU A 152 31.55 -51.49 -33.81
CA GLU A 152 30.51 -51.09 -34.77
C GLU A 152 29.18 -50.73 -34.09
N GLN A 153 28.73 -51.55 -33.13
CA GLN A 153 27.53 -51.27 -32.33
C GLN A 153 27.72 -50.04 -31.45
N GLY A 154 28.89 -49.93 -30.80
CA GLY A 154 29.25 -48.81 -29.96
C GLY A 154 29.22 -47.49 -30.73
N PHE A 155 29.84 -47.45 -31.91
CA PHE A 155 29.86 -46.26 -32.77
C PHE A 155 28.46 -45.87 -33.28
N ALA A 156 27.63 -46.84 -33.65
CA ALA A 156 26.26 -46.57 -34.10
C ALA A 156 25.39 -45.98 -32.98
N LEU A 157 25.46 -46.54 -31.77
CA LEU A 157 24.75 -46.01 -30.60
C LEU A 157 25.28 -44.63 -30.20
N TYR A 158 26.60 -44.44 -30.25
CA TYR A 158 27.24 -43.17 -29.95
C TYR A 158 26.68 -42.04 -30.82
N LYS A 159 26.52 -42.25 -32.14
CA LYS A 159 25.91 -41.26 -33.05
C LYS A 159 24.49 -40.87 -32.63
N ILE A 160 23.66 -41.83 -32.24
CA ILE A 160 22.28 -41.57 -31.83
C ILE A 160 22.28 -40.73 -30.55
N ILE A 161 23.06 -41.11 -29.54
CA ILE A 161 23.12 -40.38 -28.26
C ILE A 161 23.67 -38.98 -28.46
N HIS A 162 24.70 -38.82 -29.29
CA HIS A 162 25.32 -37.52 -29.52
C HIS A 162 24.40 -36.53 -30.26
N SER A 163 23.33 -37.03 -30.90
CA SER A 163 22.27 -36.20 -31.47
C SER A 163 21.24 -35.72 -30.44
N LEU A 164 21.11 -36.41 -29.29
CA LEU A 164 20.13 -36.07 -28.24
C LEU A 164 20.37 -34.69 -27.61
N PRO A 165 21.62 -34.24 -27.34
CA PRO A 165 21.88 -32.87 -26.89
C PRO A 165 21.38 -31.80 -27.86
N VAL A 166 21.45 -32.04 -29.17
CA VAL A 166 20.95 -31.10 -30.19
C VAL A 166 19.41 -31.05 -30.16
N VAL A 167 18.77 -32.22 -30.02
CA VAL A 167 17.32 -32.30 -29.81
C VAL A 167 16.94 -31.56 -28.52
N PHE A 168 17.72 -31.71 -27.44
CA PHE A 168 17.53 -31.03 -26.16
C PHE A 168 17.70 -29.50 -26.25
N GLU A 169 18.74 -29.03 -26.94
CA GLU A 169 18.98 -27.60 -27.17
C GLU A 169 17.84 -26.98 -28.00
N ASN A 170 17.36 -27.70 -29.00
CA ASN A 170 16.23 -27.28 -29.82
C ASN A 170 14.92 -27.26 -29.02
N VAL A 171 14.66 -28.28 -28.20
CA VAL A 171 13.51 -28.34 -27.28
C VAL A 171 13.50 -27.18 -26.29
N SER A 172 14.68 -26.81 -25.77
CA SER A 172 14.84 -25.69 -24.83
C SER A 172 14.68 -24.31 -25.48
N ARG A 173 15.09 -24.16 -26.75
CA ARG A 173 15.05 -22.86 -27.47
C ARG A 173 13.80 -22.64 -28.30
N GLN A 174 13.23 -23.71 -28.84
CA GLN A 174 12.05 -23.74 -29.69
C GLN A 174 11.14 -24.87 -29.19
N PRO A 175 10.25 -24.57 -28.24
CA PRO A 175 9.34 -25.57 -27.70
C PRO A 175 8.25 -25.86 -28.73
N ASP A 176 8.62 -26.61 -29.76
CA ASP A 176 7.77 -27.09 -30.83
C ASP A 176 7.70 -28.62 -30.72
N GLY A 177 6.49 -29.17 -30.61
CA GLY A 177 6.26 -30.60 -30.28
C GLY A 177 6.82 -31.59 -31.30
N VAL A 178 7.28 -31.10 -32.45
CA VAL A 178 7.91 -31.85 -33.53
C VAL A 178 9.15 -32.62 -33.05
N ASN A 179 9.93 -32.05 -32.12
CA ASN A 179 11.19 -32.64 -31.66
C ASN A 179 11.00 -33.88 -30.76
N ILE A 180 9.86 -34.01 -30.07
CA ILE A 180 9.56 -35.23 -29.27
C ILE A 180 9.21 -36.42 -30.17
N GLY A 181 8.59 -36.17 -31.32
CA GLY A 181 8.34 -37.22 -32.32
C GLY A 181 9.63 -37.89 -32.81
N ALA A 182 10.70 -37.12 -32.96
CA ALA A 182 12.01 -37.62 -33.39
C ALA A 182 12.65 -38.58 -32.37
N LEU A 183 12.42 -38.38 -31.05
CA LEU A 183 12.92 -39.26 -30.00
C LEU A 183 12.29 -40.67 -30.05
N LYS A 184 11.01 -40.75 -30.45
CA LYS A 184 10.33 -42.04 -30.63
C LYS A 184 10.82 -42.80 -31.86
N THR A 185 11.23 -42.09 -32.91
CA THR A 185 11.88 -42.69 -34.09
C THR A 185 13.26 -43.21 -33.73
N ALA A 186 14.07 -42.41 -33.03
CA ALA A 186 15.40 -42.80 -32.60
C ALA A 186 15.40 -44.03 -31.65
N ARG A 187 14.31 -44.25 -30.88
CA ARG A 187 14.12 -45.51 -30.14
C ARG A 187 14.10 -46.75 -31.04
N ARG A 188 13.48 -46.67 -32.22
CA ARG A 188 13.44 -47.79 -33.18
C ARG A 188 14.82 -48.05 -33.76
N ASP A 189 15.58 -46.99 -34.01
CA ASP A 189 16.94 -47.10 -34.52
C ASP A 189 17.87 -47.78 -33.48
N VAL A 190 17.73 -47.44 -32.19
CA VAL A 190 18.45 -48.12 -31.10
C VAL A 190 18.08 -49.60 -31.02
N ALA A 191 16.79 -49.95 -31.13
CA ALA A 191 16.34 -51.34 -31.12
C ALA A 191 16.83 -52.16 -32.34
N GLY A 192 17.14 -51.49 -33.46
CA GLY A 192 17.77 -52.10 -34.63
C GLY A 192 19.26 -52.37 -34.46
N ILE A 193 19.92 -51.71 -33.50
CA ILE A 193 21.37 -51.82 -33.26
C ILE A 193 21.70 -52.79 -32.12
N THR A 194 20.88 -52.82 -31.07
CA THR A 194 21.12 -53.67 -29.89
C THR A 194 19.83 -54.28 -29.35
N THR A 195 19.98 -55.48 -28.78
CA THR A 195 18.93 -56.16 -28.00
C THR A 195 19.23 -56.17 -26.50
N ASP A 196 20.29 -55.47 -26.04
CA ASP A 196 20.63 -55.38 -24.62
C ASP A 196 19.49 -54.67 -23.86
N PRO A 197 18.78 -55.35 -22.96
CA PRO A 197 17.64 -54.79 -22.23
C PRO A 197 18.05 -53.62 -21.33
N GLU A 198 19.30 -53.57 -20.85
CA GLU A 198 19.79 -52.46 -20.03
C GLU A 198 19.95 -51.19 -20.86
N ILE A 199 20.49 -51.30 -22.08
CA ILE A 199 20.67 -50.16 -22.99
C ILE A 199 19.31 -49.61 -23.42
N MET A 200 18.36 -50.49 -23.75
CA MET A 200 17.00 -50.07 -24.07
C MET A 200 16.33 -49.36 -22.88
N LYS A 201 16.51 -49.86 -21.65
CA LYS A 201 15.99 -49.23 -20.44
C LYS A 201 16.64 -47.86 -20.16
N MET A 202 17.94 -47.72 -20.37
CA MET A 202 18.64 -46.44 -20.25
C MET A 202 18.15 -45.44 -21.29
N TYR A 203 17.91 -45.89 -22.53
CA TYR A 203 17.39 -45.05 -23.60
C TYR A 203 15.98 -44.56 -23.28
N ASP A 204 15.10 -45.46 -22.83
CA ASP A 204 13.74 -45.10 -22.41
C ASP A 204 13.76 -44.11 -21.24
N SER A 205 14.73 -44.25 -20.32
CA SER A 205 14.93 -43.31 -19.21
C SER A 205 15.42 -41.93 -19.68
N LEU A 206 16.33 -41.88 -20.66
CA LEU A 206 16.78 -40.63 -21.30
C LEU A 206 15.63 -39.92 -21.98
N VAL A 207 14.84 -40.63 -22.80
CA VAL A 207 13.69 -40.05 -23.50
C VAL A 207 12.66 -39.51 -22.51
N ALA A 208 12.32 -40.28 -21.47
CA ALA A 208 11.39 -39.83 -20.43
C ALA A 208 11.89 -38.59 -19.69
N ASN A 209 13.21 -38.49 -19.43
CA ASN A 209 13.79 -37.32 -18.79
C ASN A 209 13.77 -36.09 -19.72
N ILE A 210 14.05 -36.26 -21.02
CA ILE A 210 13.93 -35.19 -22.02
C ILE A 210 12.48 -34.70 -22.14
N GLU A 211 11.50 -35.61 -22.12
CA GLU A 211 10.08 -35.25 -22.13
C GLU A 211 9.68 -34.48 -20.87
N ALA A 212 10.15 -34.92 -19.69
CA ALA A 212 9.94 -34.20 -18.44
C ALA A 212 10.57 -32.79 -18.47
N LEU A 213 11.78 -32.66 -19.00
CA LEU A 213 12.45 -31.37 -19.21
C LEU A 213 11.63 -30.45 -20.12
N TYR A 214 11.16 -30.96 -21.26
CA TYR A 214 10.32 -30.21 -22.18
C TYR A 214 9.05 -29.69 -21.51
N LEU A 215 8.31 -30.56 -20.84
CA LEU A 215 7.09 -30.19 -20.12
C LEU A 215 7.39 -29.18 -19.01
N ASN A 216 8.55 -29.29 -18.37
CA ASN A 216 8.98 -28.34 -17.36
C ASN A 216 9.30 -26.97 -17.96
N VAL A 217 10.03 -26.91 -19.09
CA VAL A 217 10.33 -25.67 -19.82
C VAL A 217 9.04 -24.99 -20.31
N LEU A 218 8.07 -25.76 -20.82
CA LEU A 218 6.74 -25.23 -21.15
C LEU A 218 6.05 -24.65 -19.93
N GLY A 219 6.11 -25.34 -18.79
CA GLY A 219 5.54 -24.86 -17.53
C GLY A 219 6.24 -23.61 -16.99
N ILE A 220 7.57 -23.49 -17.14
CA ILE A 220 8.34 -22.29 -16.82
C ILE A 220 7.82 -21.15 -17.69
N ARG A 221 7.80 -21.33 -19.02
CA ARG A 221 7.38 -20.29 -19.96
C ARG A 221 5.94 -19.83 -19.73
N ASP A 222 5.01 -20.77 -19.52
CA ASP A 222 3.61 -20.45 -19.17
C ASP A 222 3.54 -19.58 -17.91
N ARG A 223 4.33 -19.90 -16.89
CA ARG A 223 4.36 -19.13 -15.64
C ARG A 223 5.06 -17.79 -15.77
N GLU A 224 6.12 -17.70 -16.58
CA GLU A 224 6.78 -16.44 -16.93
C GLU A 224 5.81 -15.52 -17.69
N ASP A 225 5.12 -16.04 -18.71
CA ASP A 225 4.13 -15.31 -19.51
C ASP A 225 2.95 -14.88 -18.61
N PHE A 226 2.40 -15.80 -17.80
CA PHE A 226 1.34 -15.50 -16.84
C PHE A 226 1.76 -14.43 -15.83
N LEU A 227 2.96 -14.53 -15.25
CA LEU A 227 3.48 -13.54 -14.32
C LEU A 227 3.69 -12.21 -15.01
N SER A 228 4.24 -12.17 -16.24
CA SER A 228 4.43 -10.94 -17.00
C SER A 228 3.09 -10.21 -17.26
N ASP A 229 2.11 -10.94 -17.81
CA ASP A 229 0.79 -10.40 -18.16
C ASP A 229 -0.02 -10.01 -16.92
N THR A 230 -0.04 -10.89 -15.92
CA THR A 230 -0.81 -10.67 -14.68
C THR A 230 -0.15 -9.62 -13.81
N ALA A 231 1.18 -9.58 -13.72
CA ALA A 231 1.91 -8.55 -12.98
C ALA A 231 1.57 -7.16 -13.53
N ARG A 232 1.63 -6.97 -14.84
CA ARG A 232 1.33 -5.67 -15.44
C ARG A 232 -0.08 -5.21 -15.08
N GLN A 233 -1.07 -6.09 -15.25
CA GLN A 233 -2.46 -5.76 -14.94
C GLN A 233 -2.69 -5.55 -13.43
N PHE A 234 -2.09 -6.40 -12.59
CA PHE A 234 -2.16 -6.29 -11.14
C PHE A 234 -1.53 -4.99 -10.65
N PHE A 235 -0.31 -4.68 -11.09
CA PHE A 235 0.41 -3.49 -10.65
C PHE A 235 -0.22 -2.22 -11.17
N ASP A 236 -0.80 -2.23 -12.37
CA ASP A 236 -1.64 -1.13 -12.86
C ASP A 236 -2.91 -0.96 -12.01
N PHE A 237 -3.59 -2.07 -11.68
CA PHE A 237 -4.79 -2.06 -10.85
C PHE A 237 -4.49 -1.59 -9.42
N ALA A 238 -3.42 -2.09 -8.81
CA ALA A 238 -2.94 -1.71 -7.49
C ALA A 238 -2.53 -0.24 -7.49
N SER A 239 -1.77 0.21 -8.48
CA SER A 239 -1.36 1.62 -8.62
C SER A 239 -2.56 2.55 -8.78
N LYS A 240 -3.57 2.17 -9.59
CA LYS A 240 -4.82 2.93 -9.74
C LYS A 240 -5.62 2.96 -8.44
N SER A 241 -5.77 1.83 -7.78
CA SER A 241 -6.48 1.72 -6.50
C SER A 241 -5.80 2.57 -5.42
N VAL A 242 -4.47 2.52 -5.34
CA VAL A 242 -3.64 3.34 -4.45
C VAL A 242 -3.77 4.82 -4.78
N ALA A 243 -3.78 5.20 -6.06
CA ALA A 243 -3.98 6.58 -6.48
C ALA A 243 -5.38 7.10 -6.11
N ASP A 244 -6.40 6.26 -6.24
CA ASP A 244 -7.77 6.59 -5.83
C ASP A 244 -7.88 6.76 -4.32
N LEU A 245 -7.26 5.88 -3.53
CA LEU A 245 -7.16 5.99 -2.07
C LEU A 245 -6.43 7.27 -1.66
N ALA A 246 -5.29 7.57 -2.30
CA ALA A 246 -4.53 8.77 -2.08
C ALA A 246 -5.36 10.04 -2.41
N ARG A 247 -6.13 10.01 -3.51
CA ARG A 247 -7.01 11.11 -3.91
C ARG A 247 -8.17 11.29 -2.93
N GLU A 248 -8.77 10.21 -2.44
CA GLU A 248 -9.83 10.27 -1.41
C GLU A 248 -9.28 10.88 -0.11
N ASN A 249 -8.12 10.42 0.35
CA ASN A 249 -7.46 10.95 1.55
C ASN A 249 -7.05 12.41 1.37
N GLY A 250 -6.54 12.79 0.19
CA GLY A 250 -6.23 14.18 -0.13
C GLY A 250 -7.46 15.08 -0.07
N LYS A 251 -8.61 14.63 -0.58
CA LYS A 251 -9.89 15.36 -0.46
C LYS A 251 -10.33 15.52 0.99
N LYS A 252 -10.19 14.48 1.82
CA LYS A 252 -10.50 14.55 3.26
C LYS A 252 -9.59 15.55 3.98
N GLN A 253 -8.29 15.51 3.69
CA GLN A 253 -7.31 16.44 4.26
C GLN A 253 -7.63 17.89 3.86
N GLU A 254 -7.96 18.13 2.59
CA GLU A 254 -8.30 19.46 2.11
C GLU A 254 -9.59 20.00 2.75
N LYS A 255 -10.61 19.14 2.89
CA LYS A 255 -11.85 19.50 3.57
C LYS A 255 -11.60 19.86 5.05
N LEU A 256 -10.83 19.04 5.77
CA LEU A 256 -10.46 19.31 7.16
C LEU A 256 -9.67 20.62 7.29
N ARG A 257 -8.70 20.85 6.41
CA ARG A 257 -7.91 22.09 6.38
C ARG A 257 -8.80 23.32 6.21
N ARG A 258 -9.73 23.28 5.25
CA ARG A 258 -10.69 24.38 5.02
C ARG A 258 -11.59 24.60 6.23
N SER A 259 -12.08 23.54 6.86
CA SER A 259 -12.89 23.64 8.08
C SER A 259 -12.12 24.31 9.22
N ILE A 260 -10.86 23.92 9.45
CA ILE A 260 -10.00 24.52 10.50
C ILE A 260 -9.78 26.01 10.21
N ILE A 261 -9.40 26.37 8.97
CA ILE A 261 -9.20 27.77 8.57
C ILE A 261 -10.49 28.58 8.78
N GLY A 262 -11.64 28.04 8.35
CA GLY A 262 -12.94 28.69 8.50
C GLY A 262 -13.29 28.95 9.97
N ILE A 263 -13.04 27.99 10.85
CA ILE A 263 -13.31 28.15 12.29
C ILE A 263 -12.34 29.16 12.93
N CYS A 264 -11.06 29.14 12.56
CA CYS A 264 -10.10 30.16 13.02
C CYS A 264 -10.50 31.58 12.57
N LEU A 265 -10.99 31.74 11.34
CA LEU A 265 -11.47 33.04 10.86
C LEU A 265 -12.71 33.50 11.62
N ALA A 266 -13.70 32.61 11.81
CA ALA A 266 -14.89 32.91 12.60
C ALA A 266 -14.53 33.31 14.04
N ALA A 267 -13.55 32.64 14.64
CA ALA A 267 -13.03 32.95 15.96
C ALA A 267 -12.44 34.36 16.05
N ILE A 268 -11.61 34.74 15.08
CA ILE A 268 -11.01 36.08 15.01
C ILE A 268 -12.11 37.14 14.89
N VAL A 269 -13.08 36.93 14.00
CA VAL A 269 -14.21 37.86 13.80
C VAL A 269 -15.03 38.01 15.09
N LEU A 270 -15.39 36.90 15.74
CA LEU A 270 -16.11 36.93 17.02
C LEU A 270 -15.32 37.67 18.10
N THR A 271 -14.02 37.42 18.20
CA THR A 271 -13.14 38.10 19.16
C THR A 271 -13.12 39.61 18.91
N LEU A 272 -13.04 40.06 17.65
CA LEU A 272 -13.11 41.47 17.29
C LEU A 272 -14.45 42.11 17.64
N ILE A 273 -15.56 41.41 17.40
CA ILE A 273 -16.91 41.88 17.76
C ILE A 273 -17.03 42.03 19.28
N PHE A 274 -16.58 41.03 20.04
CA PHE A 274 -16.57 41.08 21.50
C PHE A 274 -15.68 42.22 22.02
N TRP A 275 -14.49 42.38 21.46
CA TRP A 275 -13.59 43.47 21.81
C TRP A 275 -14.25 44.83 21.58
N TRP A 276 -14.92 45.01 20.44
CA TRP A 276 -15.63 46.24 20.12
C TRP A 276 -16.77 46.54 21.11
N GLU A 277 -17.62 45.56 21.43
CA GLU A 277 -18.69 45.73 22.42
C GLU A 277 -18.17 46.03 23.82
N VAL A 278 -17.14 45.32 24.26
CA VAL A 278 -16.50 45.55 25.57
C VAL A 278 -15.85 46.92 25.62
N SER A 279 -15.15 47.34 24.56
CA SER A 279 -14.52 48.66 24.48
C SER A 279 -15.55 49.78 24.53
N ARG A 280 -16.66 49.65 23.77
CA ARG A 280 -17.77 50.60 23.78
C ARG A 280 -18.40 50.73 25.18
N TYR A 281 -18.69 49.59 25.81
CA TYR A 281 -19.24 49.57 27.17
C TYR A 281 -18.27 50.20 28.18
N PHE A 282 -16.98 49.84 28.14
CA PHE A 282 -15.98 50.34 29.08
C PHE A 282 -15.72 51.85 28.92
N GLN A 283 -15.67 52.35 27.69
CA GLN A 283 -15.54 53.79 27.44
C GLN A 283 -16.77 54.56 27.93
N ALA A 284 -17.98 54.04 27.71
CA ALA A 284 -19.20 54.64 28.23
C ALA A 284 -19.21 54.68 29.76
N PHE A 285 -18.80 53.57 30.40
CA PHE A 285 -18.66 53.48 31.85
C PHE A 285 -17.64 54.49 32.40
N LEU A 286 -16.43 54.56 31.85
CA LEU A 286 -15.38 55.50 32.28
C LEU A 286 -15.80 56.96 32.09
N LYS A 287 -16.43 57.28 30.96
CA LYS A 287 -16.92 58.65 30.70
C LYS A 287 -17.94 59.06 31.77
N ARG A 288 -18.85 58.16 32.15
CA ARG A 288 -19.87 58.43 33.16
C ARG A 288 -19.29 58.46 34.58
N GLN A 289 -18.36 57.58 34.94
CA GLN A 289 -17.64 57.69 36.23
C GLN A 289 -16.88 59.02 36.35
N LYS A 290 -16.22 59.45 35.27
CA LYS A 290 -15.54 60.75 35.23
C LYS A 290 -16.54 61.89 35.43
N SER A 291 -17.69 61.88 34.75
CA SER A 291 -18.74 62.89 34.96
C SER A 291 -19.32 62.87 36.38
N ALA A 292 -19.50 61.70 36.99
CA ALA A 292 -19.96 61.59 38.38
C ALA A 292 -18.93 62.16 39.37
N ILE A 293 -17.65 61.88 39.18
CA ILE A 293 -16.56 62.46 39.99
C ILE A 293 -16.53 63.99 39.83
N GLU A 294 -16.59 64.49 38.59
CA GLU A 294 -16.61 65.93 38.31
C GLU A 294 -17.85 66.63 38.89
N ALA A 295 -19.01 65.97 38.92
CA ALA A 295 -20.23 66.49 39.53
C ALA A 295 -20.13 66.55 41.07
N ILE A 296 -19.57 65.50 41.69
CA ILE A 296 -19.27 65.48 43.13
C ILE A 296 -18.26 66.56 43.49
N GLU A 297 -17.19 66.75 42.70
CA GLU A 297 -16.20 67.81 42.90
C GLU A 297 -16.82 69.22 42.82
N LYS A 298 -17.87 69.39 42.01
CA LYS A 298 -18.61 70.65 41.86
C LYS A 298 -19.77 70.81 42.84
N ALA A 299 -19.98 69.84 43.73
CA ALA A 299 -21.12 69.76 44.65
C ALA A 299 -22.50 69.82 43.96
N ASP A 300 -22.56 69.41 42.69
CA ASP A 300 -23.80 69.33 41.90
C ASP A 300 -24.34 67.90 41.95
N TYR A 301 -25.29 67.66 42.85
CA TYR A 301 -25.83 66.32 43.11
C TYR A 301 -27.05 65.98 42.24
N ASP A 302 -27.56 66.92 41.44
CA ASP A 302 -28.72 66.77 40.54
C ASP A 302 -28.30 66.43 39.10
N TYR A 303 -27.17 65.75 38.91
CA TYR A 303 -26.69 65.39 37.58
C TYR A 303 -27.53 64.28 36.94
N ASP A 304 -28.04 64.54 35.72
CA ASP A 304 -28.81 63.57 34.94
C ASP A 304 -27.91 62.41 34.47
N LEU A 305 -28.24 61.21 34.90
CA LEU A 305 -27.55 59.98 34.53
C LEU A 305 -27.96 59.46 33.14
N GLY A 306 -28.95 60.09 32.50
CA GLY A 306 -29.41 59.85 31.14
C GLY A 306 -30.35 58.62 30.99
N PRO A 307 -31.05 58.48 29.85
CA PRO A 307 -32.10 57.47 29.66
C PRO A 307 -31.58 56.02 29.46
N ASP A 308 -30.28 55.84 29.22
CA ASP A 308 -29.65 54.52 28.99
C ASP A 308 -28.97 53.98 30.25
N ILE A 309 -29.56 54.20 31.42
CA ILE A 309 -29.19 53.50 32.65
C ILE A 309 -29.98 52.20 32.67
N PRO A 310 -29.35 51.01 32.57
CA PRO A 310 -29.96 49.87 33.23
C PRO A 310 -30.08 50.28 34.70
N HIS A 311 -31.30 50.38 35.26
CA HIS A 311 -31.62 50.78 36.65
C HIS A 311 -30.89 50.01 37.77
N ASP A 312 -29.86 49.25 37.43
CA ASP A 312 -29.02 48.40 38.26
C ASP A 312 -27.63 49.04 38.56
N GLU A 313 -27.32 50.22 38.01
CA GLU A 313 -25.98 50.85 38.08
C GLU A 313 -25.73 51.79 39.27
N LEU A 314 -26.76 52.11 40.06
CA LEU A 314 -26.63 52.90 41.30
C LEU A 314 -27.41 52.25 42.43
N VAL A 315 -26.74 51.32 43.13
CA VAL A 315 -27.09 51.07 44.53
C VAL A 315 -26.23 52.04 45.33
N PRO A 316 -26.79 53.03 46.04
CA PRO A 316 -26.00 53.81 46.97
C PRO A 316 -25.38 52.84 47.98
N CYS A 317 -24.08 53.01 48.25
CA CYS A 317 -23.47 52.43 49.43
C CYS A 317 -24.34 52.82 50.62
N ASN A 318 -25.10 51.88 51.18
CA ASN A 318 -25.70 52.04 52.50
C ASN A 318 -24.53 52.09 53.49
N LEU A 319 -24.01 53.30 53.69
CA LEU A 319 -23.29 53.68 54.88
C LEU A 319 -24.32 53.65 56.02
N ASN A 320 -24.29 52.57 56.79
CA ASN A 320 -24.78 52.63 58.17
C ASN A 320 -23.75 53.38 59.03
#